data_AF-A0A7W2N708-F1
#
_entry.id   AF-A0A7W2N708-F1
#
_cell.length_a   1.000
_cell.length_b   1.000
_cell.length_c   1.000
_cell.angle_alpha   90.00
_cell.angle_beta   90.00
_cell.angle_gamma   90.00
#
_symmetry.space_group_name_H-M   'P 1'
#
loop_
_entity.id
_entity.type
_entity.pdbx_description
1 polymer ?
#
loop_
_entity_poly.entity_id
_entity_poly.type
_entity_poly.pdbx_seq_one_letter_code
_entity_poly.pdbx_strand_id
1 'polypeptide(L)'
;MKYKAYWFLIFISALLLSLILGLAPYIIYHLGLITPTEQDVIKVVAPVGGMFGPASAFFSGFALIAVIISIQQQREALRIQAEELELTRKEISASTAAQQEMATHQKNAISLEVIMPFMNEISSSEMRNAIITLSKFGRKENFDKMYFDLVQKNKSDLLQNSELEEFELIDNSRRKFVGLFHKMQRLSATGVVDNEIVRVVLGPDSCWILLNIVEPLDAKIRPNYSTLSFDFARSLYSPEIIESEGKHD
;
A
#
# COMPACT_ATOMS: atom_id res chain seq x y z
N MET A 1 -1.46 -24.94 -38.27
CA MET A 1 -0.33 -25.65 -38.94
C MET A 1 -0.49 -25.85 -40.44
N LYS A 2 -1.67 -26.22 -40.97
CA LYS A 2 -1.86 -26.51 -42.41
C LYS A 2 -1.50 -25.35 -43.35
N TYR A 3 -1.76 -24.10 -42.97
CA TYR A 3 -1.44 -22.92 -43.80
C TYR A 3 0.06 -22.68 -44.05
N LYS A 4 0.94 -23.06 -43.10
CA LYS A 4 2.40 -22.88 -43.27
C LYS A 4 2.99 -23.81 -44.33
N ALA A 5 2.46 -25.03 -44.43
CA ALA A 5 2.92 -26.01 -45.43
C ALA A 5 2.54 -25.61 -46.86
N TYR A 6 1.36 -25.02 -47.06
CA TYR A 6 0.93 -24.53 -48.36
C TYR A 6 1.78 -23.36 -48.88
N TRP A 7 2.08 -22.37 -48.03
CA TRP A 7 2.95 -21.26 -48.41
C TRP A 7 4.38 -21.71 -48.74
N PHE A 8 4.89 -22.72 -48.03
CA PHE A 8 6.20 -23.29 -48.30
C PHE A 8 6.25 -24.02 -49.66
N LEU A 9 5.22 -24.78 -50.01
CA LEU A 9 5.09 -25.41 -51.33
C LEU A 9 4.98 -24.38 -52.46
N ILE A 10 4.19 -23.31 -52.26
CA ILE A 10 4.07 -22.21 -53.22
C ILE A 10 5.45 -21.56 -53.44
N PHE A 11 6.20 -21.29 -52.37
CA PHE A 11 7.55 -20.72 -52.47
C PHE A 11 8.53 -21.63 -53.23
N ILE A 12 8.54 -22.93 -52.93
CA ILE A 12 9.39 -23.91 -53.66
C ILE A 12 9.01 -23.96 -55.14
N SER A 13 7.72 -23.99 -55.45
CA SER A 13 7.24 -24.04 -56.83
C SER A 13 7.61 -22.76 -57.61
N ALA A 14 7.50 -21.58 -56.99
CA ALA A 14 7.93 -20.31 -57.57
C ALA A 14 9.46 -20.27 -57.79
N LEU A 15 10.24 -20.81 -56.85
CA LEU A 15 11.70 -20.88 -56.95
C LEU A 15 12.14 -21.83 -58.08
N LEU A 16 11.50 -23.00 -58.21
CA LEU A 16 11.74 -23.93 -59.31
C LEU A 16 11.34 -23.33 -60.66
N LEU A 17 10.18 -22.65 -60.74
CA LEU A 17 9.73 -21.97 -61.95
C LEU A 17 10.72 -20.89 -62.40
N SER A 18 11.20 -20.09 -61.44
CA SER A 18 12.22 -19.05 -61.68
C SER A 18 13.54 -19.65 -62.16
N LEU A 19 13.98 -20.75 -61.54
CA LEU A 19 15.21 -21.45 -61.91
C LEU A 19 15.12 -22.06 -63.32
N ILE A 20 13.97 -22.63 -63.69
CA ILE A 20 13.70 -23.16 -65.04
C ILE A 20 13.72 -22.04 -66.08
N LEU A 21 13.06 -20.91 -65.81
CA LEU A 21 13.05 -19.75 -66.70
C LEU A 21 14.45 -19.12 -66.86
N GLY A 22 15.24 -19.06 -65.78
CA GLY A 22 16.60 -18.54 -65.80
C GLY A 22 17.61 -19.45 -66.52
N LEU A 23 17.42 -20.78 -66.45
CA LEU A 23 18.27 -21.76 -67.14
C LEU A 23 17.82 -22.06 -68.57
N ALA A 24 16.59 -21.72 -68.95
CA ALA A 24 16.07 -21.94 -70.30
C ALA A 24 16.99 -21.43 -71.42
N PRO A 25 17.60 -20.23 -71.35
CA PRO A 25 18.54 -19.76 -72.38
C PRO A 25 19.80 -20.63 -72.48
N TYR A 26 20.31 -21.08 -71.33
CA TYR A 26 21.50 -21.94 -71.24
C TYR A 26 21.22 -23.35 -71.80
N ILE A 27 20.04 -23.90 -71.50
CA ILE A 27 19.60 -25.21 -72.01
C ILE A 27 19.40 -25.16 -73.52
N ILE A 28 18.76 -24.10 -74.03
CA ILE A 28 18.54 -23.91 -75.47
C ILE A 28 19.88 -23.75 -76.22
N TYR A 29 20.88 -23.09 -75.63
CA TYR A 29 22.23 -23.00 -76.17
C TYR A 29 22.91 -24.38 -76.26
N HIS A 30 22.84 -25.19 -75.20
CA HIS A 30 23.53 -26.49 -75.16
C HIS A 30 22.88 -27.57 -76.03
N LEU A 31 21.58 -27.44 -76.34
CA LEU A 31 20.83 -28.32 -77.25
C LEU A 31 21.08 -28.05 -78.75
N GLY A 32 21.93 -27.08 -79.09
CA GLY A 32 22.38 -26.84 -80.48
C GLY A 32 21.32 -26.19 -81.38
N LEU A 33 20.21 -25.70 -80.83
CA LEU A 33 19.16 -25.00 -81.55
C LEU A 33 19.55 -23.55 -81.93
N ILE A 34 20.67 -23.04 -81.40
CA ILE A 34 21.21 -21.71 -81.70
C ILE A 34 22.72 -21.86 -81.95
N THR A 35 23.16 -21.86 -83.20
CA THR A 35 24.58 -21.77 -83.57
C THR A 35 25.00 -20.30 -83.69
N PRO A 36 26.12 -19.87 -83.09
CA PRO A 36 26.58 -18.49 -83.14
C PRO A 36 27.31 -18.24 -84.45
N THR A 37 26.59 -18.25 -85.57
CA THR A 37 27.07 -17.80 -86.86
C THR A 37 26.13 -16.70 -87.35
N GLU A 38 26.65 -15.47 -87.26
CA GLU A 38 26.19 -14.21 -87.85
C GLU A 38 24.78 -13.67 -87.49
N GLN A 39 24.81 -12.53 -86.79
CA GLN A 39 23.81 -11.45 -86.72
C GLN A 39 22.38 -11.69 -86.17
N ASP A 40 21.89 -12.92 -85.97
CA ASP A 40 20.50 -13.13 -85.50
C ASP A 40 20.33 -13.47 -84.00
N VAL A 41 21.42 -13.45 -83.21
CA VAL A 41 21.37 -13.68 -81.74
C VAL A 41 20.41 -12.70 -81.03
N ILE A 42 20.31 -11.46 -81.52
CA ILE A 42 19.44 -10.43 -80.94
C ILE A 42 17.95 -10.75 -81.15
N LYS A 43 17.57 -11.38 -82.27
CA LYS A 43 16.16 -11.71 -82.58
C LYS A 43 15.61 -12.90 -81.77
N VAL A 44 16.47 -13.81 -81.33
CA VAL A 44 16.07 -14.98 -80.51
C VAL A 44 16.01 -14.63 -79.02
N VAL A 45 16.86 -13.71 -78.56
CA VAL A 45 16.88 -13.26 -77.15
C VAL A 45 15.82 -12.19 -76.85
N ALA A 46 15.43 -11.37 -77.84
CA ALA A 46 14.44 -10.30 -77.64
C ALA A 46 13.04 -10.76 -77.18
N PRO A 47 12.44 -11.85 -77.71
CA PRO A 47 11.15 -12.35 -77.22
C PRO A 47 11.23 -12.91 -75.80
N VAL A 48 12.32 -13.60 -75.47
CA VAL A 48 12.57 -14.15 -74.12
C VAL A 48 12.76 -13.01 -73.11
N GLY A 49 13.56 -12.00 -73.44
CA GLY A 49 13.69 -10.77 -72.66
C GLY A 49 12.37 -9.99 -72.54
N GLY A 50 11.56 -9.98 -73.60
CA GLY A 50 10.26 -9.31 -73.66
C GLY A 50 9.20 -9.90 -72.72
N MET A 51 9.28 -11.20 -72.39
CA MET A 51 8.36 -11.86 -71.44
C MET A 51 8.61 -11.43 -69.98
N PHE A 52 9.83 -11.00 -69.65
CA PHE A 52 10.17 -10.52 -68.30
C PHE A 52 9.54 -9.15 -67.99
N GLY A 53 9.23 -8.33 -68.99
CA GLY A 53 8.55 -7.04 -68.81
C GLY A 53 7.15 -7.22 -68.18
N PRO A 54 6.20 -7.92 -68.84
CA PRO A 54 4.89 -8.21 -68.27
C PRO A 54 4.97 -8.99 -66.97
N ALA A 55 5.85 -9.99 -66.86
CA ALA A 55 6.02 -10.76 -65.62
C ALA A 55 6.47 -9.86 -64.45
N SER A 56 7.42 -8.94 -64.67
CA SER A 56 7.89 -7.99 -63.65
C SER A 56 6.79 -7.02 -63.19
N ALA A 57 5.89 -6.62 -64.09
CA ALA A 57 4.74 -5.79 -63.76
C ALA A 57 3.73 -6.54 -62.86
N PHE A 58 3.45 -7.82 -63.14
CA PHE A 58 2.60 -8.64 -62.27
C PHE A 58 3.22 -8.86 -60.89
N PHE A 59 4.52 -9.15 -60.80
CA PHE A 59 5.21 -9.28 -59.51
C PHE A 59 5.16 -7.97 -58.70
N SER A 60 5.34 -6.82 -59.36
CA SER A 60 5.25 -5.51 -58.70
C SER A 60 3.83 -5.22 -58.18
N GLY A 61 2.80 -5.58 -58.95
CA GLY A 61 1.41 -5.47 -58.52
C GLY A 61 1.07 -6.37 -57.32
N PHE A 62 1.50 -7.64 -57.35
CA PHE A 62 1.30 -8.56 -56.21
C PHE A 62 2.08 -8.13 -54.97
N ALA A 63 3.30 -7.62 -55.13
CA ALA A 63 4.09 -7.06 -54.04
C ALA A 63 3.37 -5.86 -53.38
N LEU A 64 2.79 -4.97 -54.19
CA LEU A 64 2.01 -3.84 -53.69
C LEU A 64 0.78 -4.31 -52.89
N ILE A 65 0.03 -5.30 -53.41
CA ILE A 65 -1.13 -5.88 -52.71
C ILE A 65 -0.69 -6.51 -51.37
N ALA A 66 0.42 -7.25 -51.36
CA ALA A 66 0.94 -7.86 -50.14
C ALA A 66 1.34 -6.79 -49.10
N VAL A 67 1.96 -5.69 -49.53
CA VAL A 67 2.29 -4.55 -48.65
C VAL A 67 1.03 -3.89 -48.09
N ILE A 68 0.00 -3.67 -48.92
CA ILE A 68 -1.28 -3.09 -48.47
C ILE A 68 -1.93 -3.97 -47.40
N ILE A 69 -2.00 -5.29 -47.65
CA ILE A 69 -2.55 -6.25 -46.67
C ILE A 69 -1.72 -6.23 -45.39
N SER A 70 -0.39 -6.19 -45.49
CA SER A 70 0.49 -6.13 -44.32
C SER A 70 0.26 -4.86 -43.50
N ILE A 71 0.13 -3.70 -44.14
CA ILE A 71 -0.18 -2.43 -43.46
C ILE A 71 -1.54 -2.51 -42.77
N GLN A 72 -2.56 -3.09 -43.41
CA GLN A 72 -3.88 -3.27 -42.79
C GLN A 72 -3.80 -4.15 -41.54
N GLN A 73 -3.08 -5.28 -41.61
CA GLN A 73 -2.86 -6.17 -40.47
C GLN A 73 -2.08 -5.50 -39.35
N GLN A 74 -1.04 -4.72 -39.68
CA GLN A 74 -0.26 -3.97 -38.70
C GLN A 74 -1.11 -2.91 -37.99
N ARG A 75 -1.97 -2.19 -38.72
CA ARG A 75 -2.88 -1.20 -38.13
C ARG A 75 -3.86 -1.83 -37.14
N GLU A 76 -4.42 -2.98 -37.49
CA GLU A 76 -5.33 -3.70 -36.59
C GLU A 76 -4.61 -4.23 -35.34
N ALA A 77 -3.39 -4.76 -35.50
CA ALA A 77 -2.57 -5.18 -34.36
C ALA A 77 -2.25 -4.02 -33.41
N LEU A 78 -1.90 -2.84 -33.94
CA LEU A 78 -1.67 -1.64 -33.13
C LEU A 78 -2.95 -1.16 -32.42
N ARG A 79 -4.11 -1.28 -33.08
CA ARG A 79 -5.41 -0.94 -32.47
C ARG A 79 -5.69 -1.83 -31.27
N ILE A 80 -5.54 -3.14 -31.42
CA ILE A 80 -5.73 -4.12 -30.34
C ILE A 80 -4.73 -3.86 -29.21
N GLN A 81 -3.46 -3.62 -29.53
CA GLN A 81 -2.45 -3.32 -28.52
C GLN A 81 -2.75 -2.03 -27.73
N ALA A 82 -3.28 -1.01 -28.40
CA ALA A 82 -3.71 0.22 -27.74
C ALA A 82 -4.87 -0.04 -26.77
N GLU A 83 -5.85 -0.86 -27.17
CA GLU A 83 -6.98 -1.28 -26.35
C GLU A 83 -6.53 -2.11 -25.13
N GLU A 84 -5.62 -3.07 -25.33
CA GLU A 84 -5.02 -3.85 -24.23
C GLU A 84 -4.26 -2.97 -23.23
N LEU A 85 -3.51 -1.98 -23.71
CA LEU A 85 -2.80 -1.02 -22.84
C LEU A 85 -3.78 -0.17 -22.03
N GLU A 86 -4.89 0.26 -22.63
CA GLU A 86 -5.93 1.01 -21.93
C GLU A 86 -6.58 0.16 -20.82
N LEU A 87 -6.96 -1.08 -21.14
CA LEU A 87 -7.50 -2.03 -20.16
C LEU A 87 -6.49 -2.33 -19.05
N THR A 88 -5.23 -2.56 -19.39
CA THR A 88 -4.16 -2.81 -18.43
C THR A 88 -3.96 -1.62 -17.49
N ARG A 89 -3.96 -0.39 -18.01
CA ARG A 89 -3.89 0.82 -17.18
C ARG A 89 -5.07 0.93 -16.23
N LYS A 90 -6.28 0.61 -16.71
CA LYS A 90 -7.50 0.61 -15.90
C LYS A 90 -7.40 -0.41 -14.77
N GLU A 91 -6.98 -1.64 -15.06
CA GLU A 91 -6.79 -2.69 -14.05
C GLU A 91 -5.72 -2.32 -13.02
N ILE A 92 -4.58 -1.77 -13.44
CA ILE A 92 -3.53 -1.30 -12.53
C ILE A 92 -4.09 -0.19 -11.61
N SER A 93 -4.85 0.76 -12.16
CA SER A 93 -5.45 1.84 -11.37
C SER A 93 -6.44 1.30 -10.33
N ALA A 94 -7.29 0.36 -10.71
CA ALA A 94 -8.24 -0.28 -9.80
C ALA A 94 -7.54 -1.12 -8.74
N SER A 95 -6.49 -1.86 -9.11
CA SER A 95 -5.66 -2.63 -8.19
C SER A 95 -4.94 -1.74 -7.20
N THR A 96 -4.40 -0.60 -7.64
CA THR A 96 -3.75 0.39 -6.77
C THR A 96 -4.73 0.98 -5.77
N ALA A 97 -5.96 1.32 -6.21
CA ALA A 97 -7.00 1.79 -5.31
C ALA A 97 -7.39 0.73 -4.26
N ALA A 98 -7.58 -0.52 -4.67
CA ALA A 98 -7.87 -1.63 -3.77
C ALA A 98 -6.72 -1.91 -2.78
N GLN A 99 -5.47 -1.81 -3.22
CA GLN A 99 -4.29 -1.94 -2.36
C GLN A 99 -4.21 -0.81 -1.32
N GLN A 100 -4.51 0.42 -1.73
CA GLN A 100 -4.54 1.57 -0.82
C GLN A 100 -5.64 1.40 0.25
N GLU A 101 -6.80 0.92 -0.16
CA GLU A 101 -7.90 0.60 0.76
C GLU A 101 -7.50 -0.52 1.72
N MET A 102 -6.90 -1.61 1.21
CA MET A 102 -6.43 -2.73 2.03
C MET A 102 -5.34 -2.31 3.02
N ALA A 103 -4.40 -1.44 2.61
CA ALA A 103 -3.39 -0.89 3.50
C ALA A 103 -4.01 -0.05 4.64
N THR A 104 -5.09 0.68 4.33
CA THR A 104 -5.84 1.45 5.33
C THR A 104 -6.56 0.52 6.32
N HIS A 105 -7.23 -0.53 5.82
CA HIS A 105 -7.89 -1.53 6.67
C HIS A 105 -6.89 -2.28 7.55
N GLN A 106 -5.72 -2.64 7.01
CA GLN A 106 -4.64 -3.27 7.78
C GLN A 106 -4.10 -2.36 8.87
N LYS A 107 -3.88 -1.07 8.58
CA LYS A 107 -3.47 -0.09 9.58
C LYS A 107 -4.48 -0.03 10.73
N ASN A 108 -5.76 0.12 10.41
CA ASN A 108 -6.82 0.20 11.42
C ASN A 108 -6.91 -1.08 12.26
N ALA A 109 -6.77 -2.26 11.64
CA ALA A 109 -6.78 -3.54 12.35
C ALA A 109 -5.60 -3.64 13.34
N ILE A 110 -4.39 -3.24 12.92
CA ILE A 110 -3.21 -3.21 13.80
C ILE A 110 -3.44 -2.24 14.96
N SER A 111 -3.95 -1.03 14.70
CA SER A 111 -4.24 -0.05 15.75
C SER A 111 -5.25 -0.60 16.78
N LEU A 112 -6.30 -1.29 16.32
CA LEU A 112 -7.28 -1.93 17.19
C LEU A 112 -6.65 -3.06 18.02
N GLU A 113 -5.87 -3.95 17.40
CA GLU A 113 -5.17 -5.04 18.09
C GLU A 113 -4.28 -4.53 19.23
N VAL A 114 -3.56 -3.43 18.99
CA VAL A 114 -2.70 -2.78 19.98
C VAL A 114 -3.51 -2.16 21.13
N ILE A 115 -4.73 -1.70 20.86
CA ILE A 115 -5.58 -0.99 21.83
C ILE A 115 -6.48 -1.92 22.65
N MET A 116 -6.86 -3.08 22.11
CA MET A 116 -7.70 -4.05 22.81
C MET A 116 -7.20 -4.42 24.23
N PRO A 117 -5.89 -4.62 24.48
CA PRO A 117 -5.37 -4.83 25.83
C PRO A 117 -5.68 -3.66 26.78
N PHE A 118 -5.65 -2.42 26.30
CA PHE A 118 -5.96 -1.23 27.08
C PHE A 118 -7.45 -1.09 27.36
N MET A 119 -8.30 -1.44 26.40
CA MET A 119 -9.75 -1.54 26.62
C MET A 119 -10.08 -2.57 27.71
N ASN A 120 -9.39 -3.70 27.71
CA ASN A 120 -9.54 -4.71 28.74
C ASN A 120 -8.97 -4.24 30.09
N GLU A 121 -7.82 -3.55 30.09
CA GLU A 121 -7.19 -2.99 31.30
C GLU A 121 -8.10 -1.93 31.94
N ILE A 122 -8.68 -1.00 31.16
CA ILE A 122 -9.56 0.05 31.69
C ILE A 122 -10.90 -0.50 32.18
N SER A 123 -11.41 -1.55 31.54
CA SER A 123 -12.65 -2.22 31.91
C SER A 123 -12.49 -3.19 33.09
N SER A 124 -11.25 -3.45 33.52
CA SER A 124 -10.96 -4.39 34.60
C SER A 124 -11.53 -3.93 35.94
N SER A 125 -11.85 -4.89 36.83
CA SER A 125 -12.37 -4.56 38.16
C SER A 125 -11.32 -3.85 39.01
N GLU A 126 -10.04 -4.18 38.78
CA GLU A 126 -8.88 -3.59 39.42
C GLU A 126 -8.70 -2.13 39.04
N MET A 127 -8.84 -1.78 37.75
CA MET A 127 -8.78 -0.40 37.31
C MET A 127 -9.98 0.39 37.79
N ARG A 128 -11.19 -0.18 37.72
CA ARG A 128 -12.40 0.45 38.28
C ARG A 128 -12.22 0.75 39.76
N ASN A 129 -11.67 -0.17 40.55
CA ASN A 129 -11.37 0.05 41.96
C ASN A 129 -10.30 1.13 42.17
N ALA A 130 -9.27 1.19 41.32
CA ALA A 130 -8.26 2.24 41.36
C ALA A 130 -8.89 3.63 41.10
N ILE A 131 -9.74 3.73 40.07
CA ILE A 131 -10.51 4.94 39.74
C ILE A 131 -11.37 5.38 40.92
N ILE A 132 -12.15 4.45 41.51
CA ILE A 132 -13.00 4.76 42.66
C ILE A 132 -12.17 5.23 43.86
N THR A 133 -11.05 4.57 44.16
CA THR A 133 -10.15 4.96 45.26
C THR A 133 -9.60 6.36 45.03
N LEU A 134 -9.09 6.65 43.83
CA LEU A 134 -8.53 7.96 43.48
C LEU A 134 -9.61 9.04 43.55
N SER A 135 -10.79 8.81 42.98
CA SER A 135 -11.91 9.75 43.02
C SER A 135 -12.39 10.03 44.45
N LYS A 136 -12.50 9.00 45.30
CA LYS A 136 -12.86 9.17 46.72
C LYS A 136 -11.79 9.95 47.48
N PHE A 137 -10.52 9.68 47.20
CA PHE A 137 -9.42 10.38 47.85
C PHE A 137 -9.32 11.85 47.40
N GLY A 138 -9.49 12.12 46.10
CA GLY A 138 -9.47 13.47 45.54
C GLY A 138 -10.61 14.38 46.03
N ARG A 139 -11.68 13.82 46.60
CA ARG A 139 -12.75 14.59 47.25
C ARG A 139 -12.37 15.10 48.65
N LYS A 140 -11.30 14.59 49.25
CA LYS A 140 -10.83 15.07 50.57
C LYS A 140 -10.22 16.47 50.43
N GLU A 141 -10.48 17.34 51.40
CA GLU A 141 -9.81 18.64 51.44
C GLU A 141 -8.30 18.46 51.62
N ASN A 142 -7.49 19.20 50.85
CA ASN A 142 -6.03 19.11 50.89
C ASN A 142 -5.47 17.69 50.65
N PHE A 143 -6.14 16.88 49.82
CA PHE A 143 -5.73 15.49 49.49
C PHE A 143 -4.25 15.40 49.05
N ASP A 144 -3.77 16.42 48.35
CA ASP A 144 -2.39 16.56 47.86
C ASP A 144 -1.37 16.69 49.00
N LYS A 145 -1.68 17.49 50.03
CA LYS A 145 -0.85 17.58 51.26
C LYS A 145 -0.92 16.28 52.06
N MET A 146 -2.12 15.75 52.26
CA MET A 146 -2.32 14.49 53.00
C MET A 146 -1.49 13.35 52.41
N TYR A 147 -1.54 13.19 51.09
CA TYR A 147 -0.76 12.16 50.40
C TYR A 147 0.75 12.40 50.55
N PHE A 148 1.20 13.65 50.40
CA PHE A 148 2.61 13.99 50.58
C PHE A 148 3.10 13.66 52.00
N ASP A 149 2.31 13.95 53.02
CA ASP A 149 2.64 13.63 54.42
C ASP A 149 2.74 12.12 54.63
N LEU A 150 1.82 11.33 54.06
CA LEU A 150 1.89 9.86 54.07
C LEU A 150 3.17 9.35 53.39
N VAL A 151 3.58 9.93 52.25
CA VAL A 151 4.85 9.60 51.57
C VAL A 151 6.05 9.89 52.47
N GLN A 152 6.07 11.03 53.17
CA GLN A 152 7.18 11.38 54.06
C GLN A 152 7.24 10.48 55.30
N LYS A 153 6.09 10.15 55.88
CA LYS A 153 6.00 9.17 56.97
C LYS A 153 6.48 7.79 56.53
N ASN A 154 6.11 7.35 55.32
CA ASN A 154 6.57 6.08 54.76
C ASN A 154 8.09 6.05 54.59
N LYS A 155 8.69 7.14 54.06
CA LYS A 155 10.15 7.26 53.94
C LYS A 155 10.89 7.23 55.28
N SER A 156 10.20 7.57 56.35
CA SER A 156 10.75 7.62 57.70
C SER A 156 10.40 6.38 58.54
N ASP A 157 9.73 5.38 57.95
CA ASP A 157 9.20 4.18 58.63
C ASP A 157 8.31 4.49 59.85
N LEU A 158 7.56 5.60 59.79
CA LEU A 158 6.70 6.10 60.89
C LEU A 158 5.20 5.79 60.69
N LEU A 159 4.84 5.04 59.66
CA LEU A 159 3.43 4.75 59.37
C LEU A 159 2.85 3.75 60.37
N GLN A 160 1.66 4.04 60.88
CA GLN A 160 0.85 3.06 61.61
C GLN A 160 0.19 2.09 60.63
N ASN A 161 -0.15 0.87 61.08
CA ASN A 161 -0.72 -0.17 60.21
C ASN A 161 -1.92 0.33 59.36
N SER A 162 -2.83 1.12 59.94
CA SER A 162 -3.99 1.67 59.20
C SER A 162 -3.58 2.75 58.18
N GLU A 163 -2.61 3.60 58.51
CA GLU A 163 -2.09 4.62 57.58
C GLU A 163 -1.29 3.97 56.44
N LEU A 164 -0.61 2.86 56.72
CA LEU A 164 0.12 2.07 55.72
C LEU A 164 -0.83 1.44 54.72
N GLU A 165 -1.91 0.80 55.18
CA GLU A 165 -2.93 0.22 54.29
C GLU A 165 -3.57 1.28 53.39
N GLU A 166 -3.92 2.45 53.94
CA GLU A 166 -4.46 3.57 53.16
C GLU A 166 -3.44 4.10 52.14
N PHE A 167 -2.18 4.29 52.56
CA PHE A 167 -1.10 4.74 51.69
C PHE A 167 -0.86 3.77 50.53
N GLU A 168 -0.72 2.48 50.81
CA GLU A 168 -0.49 1.46 49.78
C GLU A 168 -1.66 1.37 48.81
N LEU A 169 -2.89 1.46 49.29
CA LEU A 169 -4.07 1.45 48.45
C LEU A 169 -4.08 2.63 47.46
N ILE A 170 -3.76 3.84 47.93
CA ILE A 170 -3.73 5.05 47.10
C ILE A 170 -2.53 5.03 46.15
N ASP A 171 -1.33 4.70 46.63
CA ASP A 171 -0.10 4.68 45.82
C ASP A 171 -0.21 3.63 44.71
N ASN A 172 -0.72 2.44 45.01
CA ASN A 172 -0.96 1.40 43.99
C ASN A 172 -2.01 1.84 42.97
N SER A 173 -3.10 2.47 43.42
CA SER A 173 -4.14 2.99 42.51
C SER A 173 -3.59 4.09 41.59
N ARG A 174 -2.82 5.04 42.14
CA ARG A 174 -2.16 6.10 41.36
C ARG A 174 -1.22 5.52 40.32
N ARG A 175 -0.31 4.64 40.73
CA ARG A 175 0.69 4.04 39.82
C ARG A 175 0.06 3.24 38.70
N LYS A 176 -0.99 2.46 38.99
CA LYS A 176 -1.74 1.71 37.97
C LYS A 176 -2.37 2.66 36.96
N PHE A 177 -3.06 3.68 37.44
CA PHE A 177 -3.76 4.65 36.60
C PHE A 177 -2.80 5.44 35.71
N VAL A 178 -1.72 6.00 36.29
CA VAL A 178 -0.68 6.73 35.55
C VAL A 178 0.06 5.82 34.57
N GLY A 179 0.29 4.57 34.95
CA GLY A 179 0.91 3.56 34.10
C GLY A 179 0.14 3.34 32.80
N LEU A 180 -1.20 3.32 32.85
CA LEU A 180 -2.06 3.22 31.67
C LEU A 180 -1.81 4.40 30.71
N PHE A 181 -1.83 5.63 31.22
CA PHE A 181 -1.59 6.83 30.43
C PHE A 181 -0.18 6.91 29.86
N HIS A 182 0.85 6.51 30.61
CA HIS A 182 2.23 6.44 30.09
C HIS A 182 2.34 5.48 28.91
N LYS A 183 1.77 4.28 29.04
CA LYS A 183 1.79 3.29 27.95
C LYS A 183 1.05 3.84 26.72
N MET A 184 -0.13 4.45 26.91
CA MET A 184 -0.92 5.02 25.82
C MET A 184 -0.23 6.20 25.14
N GLN A 185 0.34 7.11 25.91
CA GLN A 185 1.13 8.24 25.41
C GLN A 185 2.30 7.76 24.55
N ARG A 186 3.03 6.72 24.99
CA ARG A 186 4.13 6.15 24.22
C ARG A 186 3.67 5.51 22.93
N LEU A 187 2.53 4.82 22.94
CA LEU A 187 1.95 4.23 21.73
C LEU A 187 1.50 5.30 20.74
N SER A 188 0.81 6.34 21.21
CA SER A 188 0.41 7.47 20.38
C SER A 188 1.64 8.17 19.76
N ALA A 189 2.72 8.34 20.52
CA ALA A 189 3.96 8.92 20.03
C ALA A 189 4.64 8.11 18.90
N THR A 190 4.32 6.82 18.72
CA THR A 190 4.82 6.01 17.60
C THR A 190 4.06 6.23 16.29
N GLY A 191 2.88 6.88 16.33
CA GLY A 191 1.99 7.03 15.18
C GLY A 191 1.19 5.78 14.82
N VAL A 192 1.33 4.69 15.60
CA VAL A 192 0.52 3.46 15.44
C VAL A 192 -0.92 3.69 15.89
N VAL A 193 -1.13 4.55 16.89
CA VAL A 193 -2.44 4.89 17.44
C VAL A 193 -2.65 6.40 17.30
N ASP A 194 -3.71 6.80 16.63
CA ASP A 194 -4.10 8.20 16.54
C ASP A 194 -4.97 8.64 17.73
N ASN A 195 -5.14 9.95 17.89
CA ASN A 195 -5.91 10.50 19.00
C ASN A 195 -7.39 10.09 18.97
N GLU A 196 -7.94 9.79 17.79
CA GLU A 196 -9.33 9.34 17.67
C GLU A 196 -9.53 7.98 18.32
N ILE A 197 -8.63 7.02 18.06
CA ILE A 197 -8.76 5.70 18.68
C ILE A 197 -8.37 5.76 20.17
N VAL A 198 -7.44 6.64 20.58
CA VAL A 198 -7.19 6.86 22.02
C VAL A 198 -8.45 7.31 22.76
N ARG A 199 -9.23 8.23 22.18
CA ARG A 199 -10.48 8.75 22.78
C ARG A 199 -11.56 7.67 22.93
N VAL A 200 -11.48 6.55 22.22
CA VAL A 200 -12.36 5.39 22.43
C VAL A 200 -12.05 4.68 23.75
N VAL A 201 -10.77 4.73 24.17
CA VAL A 201 -10.30 4.08 25.41
C VAL A 201 -10.37 5.02 26.59
N LEU A 202 -9.82 6.22 26.43
CA LEU A 202 -9.66 7.20 27.50
C LEU A 202 -10.72 8.27 27.36
N GLY A 203 -11.77 8.17 28.16
CA GLY A 203 -12.83 9.17 28.21
C GLY A 203 -12.39 10.50 28.85
N PRO A 204 -13.24 11.54 28.73
CA PRO A 204 -13.04 12.82 29.43
C PRO A 204 -12.90 12.65 30.95
N ASP A 205 -13.61 11.68 31.53
CA ASP A 205 -13.59 11.32 32.95
C ASP A 205 -12.22 10.84 33.43
N SER A 206 -11.61 9.97 32.64
CA SER A 206 -10.28 9.43 32.93
C SER A 206 -9.23 10.54 32.83
N CYS A 207 -9.36 11.43 31.84
CA CYS A 207 -8.50 12.59 31.68
C CYS A 207 -8.67 13.58 32.85
N TRP A 208 -9.91 13.81 33.30
CA TRP A 208 -10.19 14.67 34.44
C TRP A 208 -9.53 14.15 35.72
N ILE A 209 -9.65 12.86 36.02
CA ILE A 209 -8.99 12.24 37.19
C ILE A 209 -7.47 12.38 37.10
N LEU A 210 -6.90 12.15 35.92
CA LEU A 210 -5.45 12.28 35.74
C LEU A 210 -4.97 13.70 36.04
N LEU A 211 -5.65 14.71 35.50
CA LEU A 211 -5.22 16.10 35.58
C LEU A 211 -5.57 16.76 36.92
N ASN A 212 -6.75 16.49 37.48
CA ASN A 212 -7.24 17.17 38.67
C ASN A 212 -6.91 16.43 39.96
N ILE A 213 -6.67 15.12 39.91
CA ILE A 213 -6.33 14.32 41.10
C ILE A 213 -4.88 13.88 41.03
N VAL A 214 -4.45 13.24 39.95
CA VAL A 214 -3.15 12.57 39.95
C VAL A 214 -1.97 13.52 39.71
N GLU A 215 -2.10 14.48 38.81
CA GLU A 215 -1.04 15.46 38.53
C GLU A 215 -0.64 16.27 39.77
N PRO A 216 -1.57 16.80 40.60
CA PRO A 216 -1.21 17.46 41.85
C PRO A 216 -0.45 16.55 42.84
N LEU A 217 -0.76 15.25 42.86
CA LEU A 217 -0.04 14.28 43.69
C LEU A 217 1.40 14.14 43.19
N ASP A 218 1.59 13.87 41.90
CA ASP A 218 2.93 13.64 41.33
C ASP A 218 3.81 14.90 41.40
N ALA A 219 3.21 16.07 41.20
CA ALA A 219 3.89 17.37 41.32
C ALA A 219 4.48 17.61 42.71
N LYS A 220 3.81 17.14 43.77
CA LYS A 220 4.33 17.26 45.15
C LYS A 220 5.39 16.22 45.50
N ILE A 221 5.27 15.00 44.97
CA ILE A 221 6.21 13.91 45.30
C ILE A 221 7.58 14.19 44.67
N ARG A 222 7.60 14.72 43.44
CA ARG A 222 8.82 14.88 42.64
C ARG A 222 8.90 16.27 42.01
N PRO A 223 9.94 17.07 42.33
CA PRO A 223 10.14 18.38 41.71
C PRO A 223 10.33 18.32 40.18
N ASN A 224 10.87 17.21 39.67
CA ASN A 224 11.15 16.98 38.24
C ASN A 224 10.32 15.82 37.67
N TYR A 225 9.02 15.79 37.95
CA TYR A 225 8.14 14.79 37.34
C TYR A 225 7.97 15.05 35.83
N SER A 226 7.74 13.98 35.06
CA SER A 226 7.50 14.10 33.62
C SER A 226 6.07 14.57 33.37
N THR A 227 5.91 15.71 32.69
CA THR A 227 4.59 16.24 32.33
C THR A 227 3.99 15.58 31.09
N LEU A 228 4.78 14.76 30.36
CA LEU A 228 4.40 14.24 29.04
C LEU A 228 3.05 13.52 29.01
N SER A 229 2.73 12.70 30.01
CA SER A 229 1.45 12.00 30.08
C SER A 229 0.27 12.94 30.37
N PHE A 230 0.51 14.00 31.15
CA PHE A 230 -0.49 14.99 31.49
C PHE A 230 -0.73 15.94 30.31
N ASP A 231 0.34 16.36 29.63
CA ASP A 231 0.26 17.15 28.40
C ASP A 231 -0.42 16.35 27.29
N PHE A 232 -0.15 15.05 27.21
CA PHE A 232 -0.89 14.14 26.33
C PHE A 232 -2.38 14.12 26.66
N ALA A 233 -2.78 13.95 27.91
CA ALA A 233 -4.20 14.00 28.31
C ALA A 233 -4.86 15.35 27.98
N ARG A 234 -4.16 16.48 28.19
CA ARG A 234 -4.63 17.82 27.78
C ARG A 234 -4.81 17.96 26.27
N SER A 235 -4.03 17.22 25.48
CA SER A 235 -4.15 17.24 24.01
C SER A 235 -5.34 16.43 23.49
N LEU A 236 -5.89 15.51 24.30
CA LEU A 236 -7.00 14.65 23.88
C LEU A 236 -8.33 15.41 23.84
N TYR A 237 -8.60 16.29 24.79
CA TYR A 237 -9.87 17.02 24.90
C TYR A 237 -9.63 18.49 25.25
N SER A 238 -10.50 19.38 24.78
CA SER A 238 -10.47 20.78 25.22
C SER A 238 -10.78 20.89 26.72
N PRO A 239 -10.21 21.87 27.44
CA PRO A 239 -10.44 22.03 28.89
C PRO A 239 -11.91 22.10 29.28
N GLU A 240 -12.74 22.73 28.44
CA GLU A 240 -14.19 22.85 28.63
C GLU A 240 -14.88 21.48 28.70
N ILE A 241 -14.53 20.56 27.78
CA ILE A 241 -15.07 19.20 27.72
C ILE A 241 -14.63 18.39 28.94
N ILE A 242 -13.36 18.54 29.34
CA ILE A 242 -12.81 17.83 30.50
C ILE A 242 -13.60 18.22 31.77
N GLU A 243 -13.87 19.52 31.96
CA GLU A 243 -14.63 19.99 33.12
C GLU A 243 -16.12 19.68 33.05
N SER A 244 -16.76 19.76 31.87
CA SER A 244 -18.20 19.55 31.73
C SER A 244 -18.60 18.08 31.71
N GLU A 245 -17.81 17.23 31.05
CA GLU A 245 -18.14 15.81 30.82
C GLU A 245 -17.32 14.87 31.72
N GLY A 246 -16.13 15.30 32.15
CA GLY A 246 -15.22 14.43 32.92
C GLY A 246 -15.44 14.46 34.42
N LYS A 247 -16.05 15.52 34.96
CA LYS A 247 -16.35 15.61 36.39
C LYS A 247 -17.61 14.81 36.71
N HIS A 248 -17.43 13.63 37.30
CA HIS A 248 -18.53 12.84 37.84
C HIS A 248 -18.72 13.10 39.35
N ASP A 249 -19.88 13.66 39.71
CA ASP A 249 -20.32 13.92 41.08
C ASP A 249 -20.41 12.65 41.95
#